data_AF-A0A6J4FH28-F1
#
_entry.id   AF-A0A6J4FH28-F1
#
_cell.length_a   1.000
_cell.length_b   1.000
_cell.length_c   1.000
_cell.angle_alpha   90.00
_cell.angle_beta   90.00
_cell.angle_gamma   90.00
#
_symmetry.space_group_name_H-M   'P 1'
#
loop_
_entity.id
_entity.type
_entity.pdbx_description
1 polymer ?
#
loop_
_entity_poly.entity_id
_entity_poly.type
_entity_poly.pdbx_seq_one_letter_code
_entity_poly.pdbx_strand_id
1 'polypeptide(L)' 'MSAKTWLFIASVVTVVCGVAGFAVLGIIAKVPAGEYWMVVLGGLVVGGAWLALITILHRQSLRE' A
#
# COMPACT_ATOMS: atom_id res chain seq x y z
N MET A 1 20.63 8.99 6.15
CA MET A 1 19.32 8.30 6.20
C MET A 1 19.54 6.81 5.99
N SER A 2 18.99 5.95 6.86
CA SER A 2 19.13 4.50 6.78
C SER A 2 18.12 3.86 5.82
N ALA A 3 18.47 2.76 5.15
CA ALA A 3 17.59 2.04 4.20
C ALA A 3 16.22 1.64 4.82
N LYS A 4 16.18 1.39 6.13
CA LYS A 4 14.95 1.07 6.86
C LYS A 4 13.97 2.25 6.90
N THR A 5 14.50 3.47 7.06
CA THR A 5 13.70 4.71 7.06
C THR A 5 13.10 4.96 5.68
N TRP A 6 13.86 4.71 4.62
CA TRP A 6 13.38 4.82 3.24
C TRP A 6 12.27 3.80 2.94
N LEU A 7 12.43 2.55 3.36
CA LEU A 7 11.41 1.51 3.20
C LEU A 7 10.12 1.85 3.96
N PHE A 8 10.25 2.43 5.15
CA PHE A 8 9.11 2.89 5.94
C PHE A 8 8.34 4.01 5.21
N ILE A 9 9.04 5.06 4.78
CA ILE A 9 8.44 6.19 4.05
C ILE A 9 7.79 5.70 2.76
N ALA A 10 8.48 4.87 1.98
CA ALA A 10 7.93 4.29 0.76
C ALA A 10 6.65 3.48 1.04
N SER A 11 6.65 2.66 2.09
CA SER A 11 5.47 1.86 2.47
C SER A 11 4.28 2.74 2.87
N VAL A 12 4.51 3.80 3.66
CA VAL A 12 3.46 4.77 4.03
C VAL A 12 2.88 5.43 2.78
N VAL A 13 3.73 5.92 1.88
CA VAL A 13 3.30 6.59 0.65
C VAL A 13 2.52 5.63 -0.26
N THR A 14 3.01 4.40 -0.45
CA THR A 14 2.35 3.38 -1.26
C THR A 14 0.98 3.01 -0.69
N VAL A 15 0.84 2.89 0.62
CA VAL A 15 -0.45 2.62 1.27
C VAL A 15 -1.42 3.78 1.04
N VAL A 16 -1.02 5.01 1.35
CA VAL A 16 -1.91 6.18 1.24
C VAL A 16 -2.35 6.42 -0.20
N CYS A 17 -1.38 6.49 -1.14
CA CYS A 17 -1.68 6.69 -2.55
C CYS A 17 -2.47 5.52 -3.14
N GLY A 18 -2.15 4.30 -2.74
CA GLY A 18 -2.80 3.12 -3.26
C GLY A 18 -4.23 2.93 -2.73
N VAL A 19 -4.51 3.23 -1.46
CA VAL A 19 -5.90 3.26 -0.96
C VAL A 19 -6.73 4.33 -1.69
N ALA A 20 -6.17 5.53 -1.88
CA ALA A 20 -6.83 6.59 -2.63
C ALA A 20 -7.10 6.19 -4.09
N GLY A 21 -6.11 5.62 -4.77
CA GLY A 21 -6.24 5.14 -6.15
C GLY A 21 -7.24 3.99 -6.28
N PHE A 22 -7.22 3.04 -5.36
CA PHE A 22 -8.15 1.91 -5.35
C PHE A 22 -9.59 2.37 -5.08
N ALA A 23 -9.80 3.35 -4.19
CA ALA A 23 -11.12 3.93 -3.96
C ALA A 23 -11.65 4.66 -5.20
N VAL A 24 -10.81 5.44 -5.88
CA VAL A 24 -11.20 6.16 -7.11
C VAL A 24 -11.50 5.17 -8.25
N LEU A 25 -10.63 4.20 -8.50
CA LEU A 25 -10.80 3.26 -9.61
C LEU A 25 -11.90 2.24 -9.34
N GLY A 26 -11.95 1.69 -8.13
CA GLY A 26 -12.89 0.64 -7.76
C GLY A 26 -14.32 1.12 -7.54
N ILE A 27 -14.52 2.33 -7.00
CA ILE A 27 -15.84 2.84 -6.61
C ILE A 27 -16.34 3.90 -7.58
N ILE A 28 -15.47 4.82 -8.01
CA ILE A 28 -15.90 6.03 -8.74
C ILE A 28 -15.81 5.83 -10.25
N ALA A 29 -14.72 5.25 -10.76
CA ALA A 29 -14.43 5.22 -12.19
C ALA A 29 -15.14 4.10 -12.98
N LYS A 30 -15.81 3.14 -12.31
CA LYS A 30 -16.47 1.97 -12.94
C LYS A 30 -15.61 1.32 -14.03
N VAL A 31 -14.40 0.91 -13.66
CA VAL A 31 -13.44 0.29 -14.58
C VAL A 31 -14.11 -0.89 -15.31
N PRO A 32 -14.04 -0.95 -16.65
CA PRO A 32 -14.65 -2.05 -17.41
C PRO A 32 -14.08 -3.41 -16.98
N ALA A 33 -14.90 -4.45 -17.03
CA ALA A 33 -14.56 -5.77 -16.48
C ALA A 33 -13.24 -6.35 -17.01
N GLY A 34 -12.87 -6.03 -18.25
CA GLY A 34 -11.61 -6.45 -18.88
C GLY A 34 -10.34 -5.80 -18.30
N GLU A 35 -10.46 -4.67 -17.60
CA GLU A 35 -9.34 -3.92 -16.99
C GLU A 35 -9.33 -4.02 -15.46
N TYR A 36 -10.36 -4.63 -14.87
CA TYR A 36 -10.52 -4.74 -13.41
C TYR A 36 -9.36 -5.50 -12.73
N TRP A 37 -8.65 -6.36 -13.47
CA TRP A 37 -7.46 -7.04 -12.96
C TRP A 37 -6.36 -6.06 -12.51
N MET A 38 -6.25 -4.87 -13.12
CA MET A 38 -5.31 -3.84 -12.70
C MET A 38 -5.66 -3.29 -11.31
N VAL A 39 -6.96 -3.14 -11.03
CA VAL A 39 -7.46 -2.75 -9.71
C VAL A 39 -7.04 -3.81 -8.71
N VAL A 40 -7.35 -5.09 -8.97
CA VAL A 40 -6.99 -6.22 -8.09
C VAL A 40 -5.48 -6.27 -7.81
N LEU A 41 -4.62 -6.14 -8.83
CA LEU A 41 -3.17 -6.08 -8.65
C LEU A 41 -2.74 -4.90 -7.78
N GLY A 42 -3.33 -3.72 -8.00
CA GLY A 42 -3.10 -2.55 -7.16
C GLY A 42 -3.44 -2.84 -5.69
N GLY A 43 -4.55 -3.53 -5.43
CA GLY A 43 -4.96 -3.93 -4.07
C GLY A 43 -3.96 -4.85 -3.39
N LEU A 44 -3.41 -5.82 -4.12
CA LEU A 44 -2.36 -6.72 -3.60
C LEU A 44 -1.10 -5.94 -3.22
N VAL A 45 -0.69 -4.97 -4.05
CA VAL A 45 0.48 -4.12 -3.76
C VAL A 45 0.25 -3.28 -2.51
N VAL A 46 -0.94 -2.69 -2.35
CA VAL A 46 -1.32 -1.90 -1.17
C VAL A 46 -1.35 -2.75 0.08
N GLY A 47 -1.97 -3.93 0.02
CA GLY A 47 -1.99 -4.89 1.12
C GLY A 47 -0.58 -5.33 1.53
N GLY A 48 0.29 -5.61 0.57
CA GLY A 48 1.69 -5.94 0.82
C GLY A 48 2.46 -4.80 1.50
N ALA A 49 2.28 -3.56 1.02
CA ALA A 49 2.88 -2.38 1.62
C ALA A 49 2.39 -2.14 3.06
N TRP A 50 1.12 -2.42 3.33
CA TRP A 50 0.54 -2.33 4.68
C TRP A 50 1.15 -3.36 5.65
N LEU A 51 1.30 -4.61 5.21
CA LEU A 51 1.94 -5.66 6.01
C LEU A 51 3.42 -5.35 6.28
N ALA A 52 4.14 -4.81 5.29
CA ALA A 52 5.51 -4.35 5.47
C ALA A 52 5.58 -3.21 6.50
N LEU A 53 4.64 -2.27 6.45
CA LEU A 53 4.55 -1.16 7.39
C LEU A 53 4.33 -1.64 8.84
N ILE A 54 3.35 -2.53 9.06
CA ILE A 54 3.08 -3.12 10.38
C ILE A 54 4.32 -3.86 10.91
N THR A 55 4.99 -4.63 10.05
CA THR A 55 6.19 -5.40 10.45
C THR A 55 7.32 -4.48 10.91
N ILE A 56 7.53 -3.35 10.23
CA ILE A 56 8.53 -2.35 10.61
C ILE A 56 8.17 -1.72 11.95
N LEU A 57 6.92 -1.28 12.12
CA LEU A 57 6.43 -0.66 13.36
C LEU A 57 6.52 -1.62 14.55
N HIS A 58 6.11 -2.88 14.37
CA HIS A 58 6.18 -3.90 15.40
C HIS A 58 7.63 -4.18 15.85
N ARG A 59 8.58 -4.24 14.90
CA ARG A 59 10.01 -4.39 15.23
C ARG A 59 10.61 -3.17 15.92
N GLN A 60 10.07 -1.97 15.70
CA GLN A 60 10.50 -0.77 16.43
C GLN A 60 9.95 -0.77 17.85
N SER A 61 8.66 -1.10 18.03
CA SER A 61 8.01 -1.20 19.35
C SER A 61 8.66 -2.23 20.28
N LEU A 62 9.21 -3.34 19.76
CA LEU A 62 9.94 -4.34 20.57
C LEU A 62 11.35 -3.90 21.00
N ARG A 63 11.86 -2.80 20.44
CA ARG A 63 13.20 -2.26 20.76
C ARG A 63 13.15 -1.12 21.77
N GLU A 64 11.97 -0.58 22.03
CA GLU A 64 11.67 0.41 23.07
C GLU A 64 11.19 -0.29 24.34
#